data_AF-A0A925DEM4-F1
#
_entry.id   AF-A0A925DEM4-F1
#
_cell.length_a   1.000
_cell.length_b   1.000
_cell.length_c   1.000
_cell.angle_alpha   90.00
_cell.angle_beta   90.00
_cell.angle_gamma   90.00
#
_symmetry.space_group_name_H-M   'P 1'
#
loop_
_entity.id
_entity.type
_entity.pdbx_description
1 polymer ?
#
loop_
_entity_poly.entity_id
_entity_poly.type
_entity_poly.pdbx_seq_one_letter_code
_entity_poly.pdbx_strand_id
1 'polypeptide(L)' 'MKLQINDSGSWRHIAAFAQEDERDVRARSVKLLVVINERAKLRILDDQNSATATCKGPDFNWCEVPR' A
#
# COMPACT_ATOMS: atom_id res chain seq x y z
N MET A 1 -3.56 -6.57 9.75
CA MET A 1 -2.87 -5.57 8.89
C MET A 1 -3.85 -4.86 7.95
N LYS A 2 -3.48 -3.68 7.43
CA LYS A 2 -4.34 -2.88 6.53
C LYS A 2 -3.55 -2.31 5.35
N LEU A 3 -4.08 -2.43 4.14
CA LEU A 3 -3.59 -1.72 2.96
C LEU A 3 -4.36 -0.41 2.87
N GLN A 4 -3.66 0.69 2.65
CA GLN A 4 -4.27 1.96 2.30
C GLN A 4 -3.74 2.48 0.98
N ILE A 5 -4.66 2.96 0.14
CA ILE A 5 -4.34 3.59 -1.14
C ILE A 5 -4.65 5.07 -1.05
N ASN A 6 -3.65 5.89 -1.35
CA ASN A 6 -3.81 7.31 -1.62
C ASN A 6 -4.22 7.46 -3.08
N ASP A 7 -5.45 7.89 -3.29
CA ASP A 7 -5.94 8.27 -4.61
C ASP A 7 -6.27 9.77 -4.58
N SER A 8 -5.71 10.50 -5.55
CA SER A 8 -5.92 11.95 -5.71
C SER A 8 -5.70 12.78 -4.43
N GLY A 9 -4.66 12.43 -3.65
CA GLY A 9 -4.26 13.19 -2.45
C GLY A 9 -4.93 12.75 -1.15
N SER A 10 -5.82 11.75 -1.18
CA SER A 10 -6.54 11.29 0.01
C SER A 10 -6.43 9.77 0.19
N TRP A 11 -6.22 9.32 1.43
CA TRP A 11 -6.22 7.89 1.79
C TRP A 11 -7.67 7.39 1.91
N ARG A 12 -8.14 6.60 0.96
CA ARG A 12 -9.57 6.24 0.86
C ARG A 12 -9.81 4.74 0.83
N HIS A 13 -9.09 4.01 0.00
CA HIS A 13 -9.29 2.57 -0.15
C HIS A 13 -8.53 1.86 0.96
N ILE A 14 -9.26 1.35 1.95
CA ILE A 14 -8.72 0.63 3.10
C ILE A 14 -9.17 -0.83 3.00
N ALA A 15 -8.23 -1.75 2.94
CA ALA A 15 -8.50 -3.18 2.92
C ALA A 15 -7.76 -3.87 4.07
N ALA A 16 -8.48 -4.58 4.93
CA ALA A 16 -7.88 -5.42 5.94
C ALA A 16 -7.44 -6.76 5.32
N PHE A 17 -6.31 -7.29 5.78
CA PHE A 17 -5.77 -8.58 5.33
C PHE A 17 -4.91 -9.23 6.42
N ALA A 18 -4.70 -10.55 6.31
CA ALA A 18 -3.90 -11.33 7.23
C ALA A 18 -2.41 -11.18 6.92
N GLN A 19 -1.53 -11.28 7.92
CA GLN A 19 -0.10 -10.99 7.72
C GLN A 19 0.55 -11.92 6.69
N GLU A 20 0.10 -13.17 6.62
CA GLU A 20 0.53 -14.17 5.64
C GLU A 20 0.25 -13.74 4.18
N ASP A 21 -0.76 -12.90 3.96
CA ASP A 21 -1.15 -12.42 2.62
C ASP A 21 -0.37 -11.17 2.18
N GLU A 22 0.48 -10.59 3.04
CA GLU A 22 1.10 -9.29 2.80
C GLU A 22 1.85 -9.23 1.47
N ARG A 23 2.63 -10.28 1.16
CA ARG A 23 3.39 -10.38 -0.08
C ARG A 23 2.48 -10.32 -1.31
N ASP A 24 1.36 -11.04 -1.27
CA ASP A 24 0.39 -11.10 -2.36
C ASP A 24 -0.36 -9.78 -2.51
N VAL A 25 -0.75 -9.16 -1.39
CA VAL A 25 -1.39 -7.84 -1.37
C VAL A 25 -0.48 -6.77 -1.96
N ARG A 26 0.79 -6.75 -1.57
CA ARG A 26 1.82 -5.85 -2.12
C ARG A 26 1.94 -6.00 -3.64
N ALA A 27 2.03 -7.23 -4.15
CA ALA A 27 2.19 -7.49 -5.57
C ALA A 27 0.93 -7.13 -6.39
N ARG A 28 -0.25 -7.51 -5.91
CA ARG A 28 -1.53 -7.27 -6.62
C ARG A 28 -1.91 -5.80 -6.62
N SER A 29 -1.70 -5.08 -5.52
CA SER A 29 -2.01 -3.65 -5.42
C SER A 29 -1.15 -2.80 -6.35
N VAL A 30 0.15 -3.12 -6.48
CA VAL A 30 1.02 -2.46 -7.46
C VAL A 30 0.54 -2.71 -8.88
N LYS A 31 0.25 -3.96 -9.26
CA LYS A 31 -0.26 -4.30 -10.60
C LYS A 31 -1.53 -3.53 -10.95
N LEU A 32 -2.43 -3.35 -9.97
CA LEU A 32 -3.66 -2.59 -10.13
C LEU A 32 -3.38 -1.10 -10.36
N LEU A 33 -2.53 -0.48 -9.54
CA LEU A 33 -2.33 0.97 -9.57
C LEU A 33 -1.46 1.45 -10.73
N VAL A 34 -0.53 0.63 -11.21
CA VAL A 34 0.25 0.94 -12.43
C VAL A 34 -0.69 1.21 -13.62
N VAL A 35 -1.84 0.54 -13.69
CA VAL A 35 -2.82 0.70 -14.77
C VAL A 35 -3.79 1.86 -14.51
N ILE A 36 -4.19 2.08 -13.26
CA ILE A 36 -5.27 3.03 -12.92
C ILE A 36 -4.75 4.43 -12.60
N ASN A 37 -3.65 4.54 -11.85
CA ASN A 37 -3.12 5.81 -11.38
C ASN A 37 -1.64 5.69 -11.04
N GLU A 38 -0.77 6.08 -11.98
CA GLU A 38 0.69 6.06 -11.83
C GLU A 38 1.22 6.95 -10.68
N ARG A 39 0.39 7.86 -10.14
CA ARG A 39 0.78 8.78 -9.06
C ARG A 39 0.26 8.34 -7.70
N ALA A 40 -0.45 7.22 -7.63
CA ALA A 40 -1.00 6.70 -6.39
C ALA A 40 0.13 6.33 -5.41
N LYS A 41 -0.23 6.36 -4.12
CA LYS A 41 0.64 5.90 -3.03
C LYS A 41 -0.06 4.76 -2.31
N LEU A 42 0.74 3.82 -1.84
CA LEU A 42 0.36 2.66 -1.07
C LEU A 42 1.04 2.76 0.29
N ARG A 43 0.34 2.31 1.32
CA ARG A 43 0.98 1.99 2.60
C ARG A 43 0.33 0.78 3.23
N ILE A 44 1.15 0.02 3.93
CA ILE A 44 0.73 -1.07 4.78
C ILE A 44 0.76 -0.55 6.21
N LEU A 45 -0.32 -0.74 6.94
CA LEU A 45 -0.42 -0.42 8.36
C LEU A 45 -0.50 -1.71 9.17
N ASP A 46 0.09 -1.68 10.36
CA ASP A 46 -0.13 -2.68 11.40
C ASP A 46 -1.49 -2.46 12.11
N ASP A 47 -1.73 -3.27 13.15
CA ASP A 47 -2.98 -3.22 13.90
C ASP A 47 -3.09 -1.97 14.80
N GLN A 48 -1.98 -1.26 15.04
CA GLN A 48 -1.92 0.03 15.72
C GLN A 48 -2.12 1.21 14.76
N ASN A 49 -2.37 0.94 13.47
CA ASN A 49 -2.42 1.93 12.38
C ASN A 49 -1.09 2.65 12.11
N SER A 50 0.03 2.07 12.53
CA SER A 50 1.37 2.55 12.21
C SER A 50 1.80 2.01 10.86
N ALA A 51 2.39 2.88 10.02
CA ALA A 51 2.85 2.45 8.70
C ALA A 51 4.11 1.58 8.83
N THR A 52 4.06 0.36 8.32
CA THR A 52 5.20 -0.57 8.30
C THR A 52 5.92 -0.56 6.96
N ALA A 53 5.19 -0.28 5.87
CA ALA A 53 5.76 -0.16 4.54
C ALA A 53 5.00 0.86 3.71
N THR A 54 5.71 1.48 2.77
CA THR A 54 5.15 2.44 1.82
C THR A 54 5.60 2.10 0.41
N CYS A 55 4.77 2.42 -0.57
CA CYS A 55 5.11 2.31 -1.98
C CYS A 55 4.50 3.51 -2.70
N LYS A 56 5.20 4.06 -3.68
CA LYS A 56 4.73 5.22 -4.44
C LYS A 56 5.07 5.03 -5.91
N GLY A 57 4.16 5.44 -6.78
CA GLY A 57 4.47 5.57 -8.19
C GLY A 57 5.46 6.73 -8.47
N PRO A 58 6.06 6.78 -9.67
CA PRO A 58 5.80 5.87 -10.80
C PRO A 58 6.52 4.51 -10.70
N ASP A 59 7.53 4.39 -9.82
CA ASP A 59 8.38 3.18 -9.78
C ASP A 59 7.74 2.02 -8.99
N PHE A 60 6.78 2.33 -8.12
CA PHE A 60 6.06 1.37 -7.27
C PHE A 60 6.96 0.41 -6.47
N ASN A 61 8.11 0.90 -6.03
CA ASN A 61 9.00 0.16 -5.14
C ASN A 61 8.51 0.26 -3.68
N TRP A 62 8.49 -0.88 -2.99
CA TRP A 62 8.19 -0.93 -1.56
C TRP A 62 9.40 -0.55 -0.72
N CYS A 63 9.20 0.38 0.20
CA CYS A 63 10.16 0.79 1.22
C CYS A 63 9.59 0.46 2.60
N GLU A 64 10.36 -0.28 3.40
CA GLU A 64 10.02 -0.49 4.82
C GLU A 64 10.18 0.81 5.60
N VAL A 65 9.29 1.04 6.56
CA VAL A 65 9.36 2.19 7.46
C VAL A 65 10.06 1.73 8.74
N PRO A 66 11.18 2.38 9.14
CA PRO A 66 11.82 2.08 10.42
C PRO A 66 10.84 2.29 11.57
N ARG A 67 10.80 1.34 12.51
CA ARG A 67 10.01 1.45 13.74
C ARG A 67 10.65 2.41 14.72
#